data_AF-A0A0F8ZEP3-F1
#
_entry.id   AF-A0A0F8ZEP3-F1
#
_cell.length_a   1.000
_cell.length_b   1.000
_cell.length_c   1.000
_cell.angle_alpha   90.00
_cell.angle_beta   90.00
_cell.angle_gamma   90.00
#
_symmetry.space_group_name_H-M   'P 1'
#
loop_
_entity.id
_entity.type
_entity.pdbx_description
1 polymer ?
#
loop_
_entity_poly.entity_id
_entity_poly.type
_entity_poly.pdbx_seq_one_letter_code
_entity_poly.pdbx_strand_id
1 'polypeptide(L)'
;MKTRIYIDGYNLYYGCLKRTPHKWLDLYKLFYNHILPSSSHQPYTYNDLSIKYFTADIVGKAAMSEDSLRDQQTYHRALQFNTQEAQLEIIKGYYAINKTRAFKVDENNSKKPPNECEYVDIWKLEEKQTDVNIAVESLFDVMTDDS
;
A
#
# COMPACT_ATOMS: atom_id res chain seq x y z
N MET A 1 6.31 0.35 25.43
CA MET A 1 4.96 0.21 24.85
C MET A 1 5.15 -0.44 23.49
N LYS A 2 4.61 -1.63 23.26
CA LYS A 2 4.67 -2.28 21.95
C LYS A 2 3.78 -1.53 20.96
N THR A 3 4.32 -1.26 19.78
CA THR A 3 3.64 -0.51 18.71
C THR A 3 3.69 -1.33 17.43
N ARG A 4 2.53 -1.54 16.83
CA ARG A 4 2.37 -2.19 15.52
C ARG A 4 1.91 -1.16 14.50
N ILE A 5 2.62 -1.07 13.38
CA ILE A 5 2.37 -0.10 12.32
C ILE A 5 1.92 -0.86 11.08
N TYR A 6 0.69 -0.61 10.64
CA TYR A 6 0.10 -1.23 9.44
C TYR A 6 0.06 -0.18 8.34
N ILE A 7 0.64 -0.52 7.18
CA ILE A 7 0.77 0.43 6.05
C ILE A 7 0.15 -0.19 4.81
N ASP A 8 -0.90 0.44 4.30
CA ASP A 8 -1.36 0.19 2.92
C ASP A 8 -0.38 0.85 1.95
N GLY A 9 0.41 0.03 1.26
CA GLY A 9 1.45 0.45 0.35
C GLY A 9 0.92 1.14 -0.90
N TYR A 10 -0.25 0.73 -1.41
CA TYR A 10 -0.84 1.37 -2.58
C TYR A 10 -1.49 2.69 -2.23
N ASN A 11 -2.21 2.77 -1.10
CA ASN A 11 -2.75 4.03 -0.61
C ASN A 11 -1.63 5.04 -0.34
N LEU A 12 -0.55 4.61 0.33
CA LEU A 12 0.65 5.44 0.54
C LEU A 12 1.26 5.90 -0.79
N TYR A 13 1.43 4.98 -1.75
CA TYR A 13 2.01 5.32 -3.05
C TYR A 13 1.14 6.32 -3.80
N TYR A 14 -0.16 6.05 -3.97
CA TYR A 14 -1.04 6.93 -4.73
C TYR A 14 -1.34 8.25 -4.02
N GLY A 15 -1.44 8.24 -2.69
CA GLY A 15 -1.74 9.42 -1.87
C GLY A 15 -0.55 10.35 -1.67
N CYS A 16 0.66 9.81 -1.47
CA CYS A 16 1.81 10.60 -1.05
C CYS A 16 3.00 10.57 -2.03
N LEU A 17 3.24 9.45 -2.74
CA LEU A 17 4.48 9.26 -3.49
C LEU A 17 4.33 9.46 -5.01
N LYS A 18 3.22 9.06 -5.62
CA LYS A 18 3.08 8.95 -7.09
C LYS A 18 3.30 10.28 -7.81
N ARG A 19 2.85 11.39 -7.23
CA ARG A 19 2.90 12.73 -7.86
C ARG A 19 4.11 13.55 -7.44
N THR A 20 5.08 12.95 -6.76
CA THR A 20 6.31 13.62 -6.30
C THR A 20 7.54 13.01 -6.97
N PRO A 21 8.67 13.73 -7.06
CA PRO A 21 9.94 13.12 -7.47
C PRO A 21 10.56 12.24 -6.37
N HIS A 22 10.07 12.33 -5.13
CA HIS A 22 10.61 11.61 -3.97
C HIS A 22 9.88 10.28 -3.76
N LYS A 23 10.35 9.23 -4.43
CA LYS A 23 9.77 7.87 -4.32
C LYS A 23 10.34 7.06 -3.16
N TRP A 24 11.55 7.40 -2.75
CA TRP A 24 12.25 6.74 -1.66
C TRP A 24 11.77 7.31 -0.33
N LEU A 25 11.09 6.47 0.44
CA LEU A 25 10.61 6.78 1.78
C LEU A 25 11.14 5.73 2.75
N ASP A 26 11.93 6.18 3.71
CA ASP A 26 12.41 5.35 4.82
C ASP A 26 11.28 5.28 5.86
N LEU A 27 10.56 4.16 5.85
CA LEU A 27 9.40 3.96 6.72
C LEU A 27 9.78 3.96 8.20
N TYR A 28 10.93 3.37 8.55
CA TYR A 28 11.37 3.35 9.93
C TYR A 28 11.64 4.77 10.43
N LYS A 29 12.45 5.56 9.71
CA LYS A 29 12.72 6.96 10.09
C LYS A 29 11.45 7.80 10.14
N LEU A 30 10.52 7.61 9.20
CA LEU A 30 9.24 8.30 9.22
C LEU A 30 8.51 8.05 10.54
N PHE A 31 8.29 6.79 10.90
CA PHE A 31 7.52 6.50 12.11
C PHE A 31 8.29 6.82 13.39
N TYR A 32 9.55 6.38 13.48
CA TYR A 32 10.35 6.51 14.69
C TYR A 32 10.74 7.96 15.00
N ASN A 33 11.20 8.73 14.00
CA ASN A 33 11.68 10.09 14.24
C ASN A 33 10.59 11.16 14.12
N HIS A 34 9.53 10.91 13.34
CA HIS A 34 8.58 11.97 12.98
C HIS A 34 7.15 11.73 13.44
N ILE A 35 6.64 10.49 13.45
CA ILE A 35 5.23 10.23 13.80
C ILE A 35 5.09 9.86 15.28
N LEU A 36 5.77 8.82 15.76
CA LEU A 36 5.60 8.29 17.11
C LEU A 36 5.96 9.28 18.24
N PRO A 37 7.03 10.11 18.11
CA PRO A 37 7.34 11.12 19.12
C PRO A 37 6.23 12.16 19.28
N SER A 38 5.42 12.39 18.23
CA SER A 38 4.26 13.29 18.32
C SER A 38 3.08 12.67 19.09
N SER A 39 3.06 11.34 19.23
CA SER A 39 1.98 10.58 19.86
C SER A 39 2.23 10.23 21.33
N SER A 40 3.50 10.18 21.77
CA SER A 40 3.87 9.93 23.17
C SER A 40 5.26 10.49 23.48
N HIS A 41 5.45 10.96 24.72
CA HIS A 41 6.73 11.42 25.23
C HIS A 41 7.62 10.27 25.74
N GLN A 42 7.11 9.04 25.78
CA GLN A 42 7.93 7.88 26.16
C GLN A 42 8.86 7.48 25.02
N PRO A 43 10.15 7.21 25.31
CA PRO A 43 11.07 6.71 24.29
C PRO A 43 10.62 5.31 23.84
N TYR A 44 10.61 5.11 22.52
CA TYR A 44 10.36 3.81 21.91
C TYR A 44 11.69 3.10 21.70
N THR A 45 11.73 1.77 21.85
CA THR A 45 12.91 0.98 21.48
C THR A 45 12.65 0.20 20.20
N TYR A 46 13.71 -0.20 19.48
CA TYR A 46 13.58 -1.01 18.26
C TYR A 46 12.77 -2.29 18.45
N ASN A 47 12.92 -2.96 19.58
CA ASN A 47 12.19 -4.19 19.90
C ASN A 47 10.69 -3.96 20.12
N ASP A 48 10.28 -2.71 20.37
CA ASP A 48 8.88 -2.36 20.56
C ASP A 48 8.16 -2.11 19.24
N LEU A 49 8.87 -1.89 18.12
CA LEU A 49 8.27 -1.58 16.82
C LEU A 49 8.26 -2.77 15.88
N SER A 50 7.09 -3.05 15.31
CA SER A 50 6.95 -3.88 14.11
C SER A 50 6.16 -3.12 13.05
N ILE A 51 6.57 -3.27 11.80
CA ILE A 51 5.96 -2.64 10.64
C ILE A 51 5.47 -3.76 9.71
N LYS A 52 4.18 -3.72 9.34
CA LYS A 52 3.59 -4.59 8.33
C LYS A 52 3.19 -3.74 7.13
N TYR A 53 3.83 -4.00 5.99
CA TYR A 53 3.62 -3.29 4.74
C TYR A 53 2.81 -4.14 3.77
N PHE A 54 1.56 -3.74 3.54
CA PHE A 54 0.59 -4.46 2.73
C PHE A 54 0.64 -3.94 1.29
N THR A 55 0.83 -4.83 0.33
CA THR A 55 0.95 -4.45 -1.07
C THR A 55 0.58 -5.60 -1.99
N ALA A 56 0.66 -5.41 -3.30
CA ALA A 56 0.54 -6.47 -4.30
C ALA A 56 1.58 -6.24 -5.39
N ASP A 57 2.08 -7.32 -5.99
CA ASP A 57 3.02 -7.19 -7.10
C ASP A 57 2.31 -6.65 -8.34
N ILE A 58 2.97 -5.72 -9.05
CA ILE A 58 2.48 -5.19 -10.32
C ILE A 58 2.37 -6.34 -11.32
N VAL A 59 1.23 -6.45 -11.98
CA VAL A 59 1.02 -7.46 -13.01
C VAL A 59 1.63 -6.97 -14.31
N GLY A 60 2.56 -7.73 -14.89
CA GLY A 60 3.26 -7.36 -16.12
C GLY A 60 2.35 -7.01 -17.29
N LYS A 61 1.23 -7.72 -17.46
CA LYS A 61 0.22 -7.44 -18.51
C LYS A 61 -0.47 -6.08 -18.37
N ALA A 62 -0.38 -5.48 -17.19
CA ALA A 62 -0.99 -4.20 -16.81
C ALA A 62 0.06 -3.11 -16.58
N ALA A 63 1.35 -3.40 -16.75
CA ALA A 63 2.42 -2.47 -16.49
C ALA A 63 2.44 -1.36 -17.56
N MET A 64 2.60 -0.12 -17.12
CA MET A 64 2.68 1.05 -18.02
C MET A 64 4.09 1.25 -18.59
N SER A 65 5.09 0.59 -18.01
CA SER A 65 6.49 0.59 -18.41
C SER A 65 7.09 -0.79 -18.15
N GLU A 66 8.03 -1.19 -18.98
CA GLU A 66 8.79 -2.45 -18.84
C GLU A 66 9.57 -2.50 -17.51
N ASP A 67 10.03 -1.35 -17.02
CA ASP A 67 10.77 -1.26 -15.76
C ASP A 67 9.88 -1.33 -14.51
N SER A 68 8.55 -1.19 -14.63
CA SER A 68 7.64 -1.02 -13.48
C SER A 68 7.79 -2.13 -12.43
N LEU A 69 7.95 -3.38 -12.88
CA LEU A 69 8.12 -4.53 -11.98
C LEU A 69 9.49 -4.48 -11.29
N ARG A 70 10.54 -4.13 -12.04
CA ARG A 70 11.90 -4.02 -11.49
C ARG A 70 11.97 -2.89 -10.46
N ASP A 71 11.35 -1.75 -10.75
CA ASP A 71 11.33 -0.59 -9.86
C ASP A 71 10.60 -0.92 -8.55
N GLN A 72 9.45 -1.59 -8.62
CA GLN A 72 8.72 -2.03 -7.44
C GLN A 72 9.55 -3.03 -6.60
N GLN A 73 10.14 -4.04 -7.24
CA GLN A 73 10.98 -5.02 -6.55
C GLN A 73 12.20 -4.36 -5.91
N THR A 74 12.81 -3.39 -6.59
CA THR A 74 13.94 -2.62 -6.06
C THR A 74 13.52 -1.81 -4.84
N TYR A 75 12.34 -1.17 -4.89
CA TYR A 75 11.78 -0.45 -3.76
C TYR A 75 11.51 -1.37 -2.56
N HIS A 76 10.84 -2.51 -2.76
CA HIS A 76 10.56 -3.47 -1.68
C HIS A 76 11.85 -4.02 -1.05
N ARG A 77 12.86 -4.35 -1.85
CA ARG A 77 14.17 -4.79 -1.34
C ARG A 77 14.85 -3.73 -0.49
N ALA A 78 14.81 -2.48 -0.94
CA ALA A 78 15.40 -1.38 -0.20
C ALA A 78 14.60 -1.03 1.06
N LEU A 79 13.28 -1.20 1.09
CA LEU A 79 12.50 -1.14 2.32
C LEU A 79 13.00 -2.20 3.32
N GLN A 80 13.04 -3.47 2.91
CA GLN A 80 13.54 -4.57 3.76
C GLN A 80 14.96 -4.32 4.28
N PHE A 81 15.83 -3.78 3.44
CA PHE A 81 17.20 -3.44 3.83
C PHE A 81 17.27 -2.30 4.84
N ASN A 82 16.55 -1.20 4.60
CA ASN A 82 16.61 0.00 5.46
C ASN A 82 15.93 -0.19 6.82
N THR A 83 15.01 -1.15 6.91
CA THR A 83 14.30 -1.43 8.15
C THR A 83 14.84 -2.65 8.88
N GLN A 84 16.03 -3.18 8.59
CA GLN A 84 16.52 -4.43 9.22
C GLN A 84 16.51 -4.42 10.76
N GLU A 85 16.69 -3.24 11.37
CA GLU A 85 16.66 -3.08 12.82
C GLU A 85 15.23 -3.09 13.39
N ALA A 86 14.22 -2.79 12.56
CA ALA A 86 12.79 -2.91 12.88
C ALA A 86 12.21 -4.19 12.25
N GLN A 87 11.26 -4.85 12.91
CA GLN A 87 10.66 -6.04 12.31
C GLN A 87 9.70 -5.65 11.17
N LEU A 88 10.23 -5.40 9.96
CA LEU A 88 9.43 -5.15 8.75
C LEU A 88 9.04 -6.46 8.08
N GLU A 89 7.74 -6.63 7.90
CA GLU A 89 7.15 -7.68 7.10
C GLU A 89 6.44 -7.07 5.88
N ILE A 90 6.64 -7.65 4.70
CA ILE A 90 5.89 -7.28 3.49
C ILE A 90 4.86 -8.37 3.23
N ILE A 91 3.58 -8.01 3.33
CA ILE A 91 2.45 -8.92 3.17
C ILE A 91 1.80 -8.65 1.81
N LYS A 92 1.82 -9.66 0.95
CA LYS A 92 1.37 -9.52 -0.43
C LYS A 92 -0.06 -10.05 -0.63
N GLY A 93 -0.93 -9.19 -1.12
CA GLY A 93 -2.15 -9.56 -1.82
C GLY A 93 -1.87 -9.81 -3.30
N TYR A 94 -2.86 -9.57 -4.14
CA TYR A 94 -2.74 -9.74 -5.59
C TYR A 94 -3.60 -8.75 -6.38
N TYR A 95 -3.30 -8.59 -7.67
CA TYR A 95 -4.16 -7.87 -8.60
C TYR A 95 -5.07 -8.81 -9.36
N ALA A 96 -6.37 -8.54 -9.30
CA ALA A 96 -7.35 -9.13 -10.17
C ALA A 96 -7.45 -8.31 -11.47
N ILE A 97 -7.26 -8.97 -12.61
CA ILE A 97 -7.48 -8.39 -13.94
C ILE A 97 -8.70 -9.05 -14.55
N ASN A 98 -9.80 -8.31 -14.63
CA ASN A 98 -11.07 -8.82 -15.11
C ASN A 98 -11.56 -7.99 -16.30
N LYS A 99 -12.06 -8.67 -17.34
CA LYS A 99 -12.87 -8.01 -18.36
C LYS A 99 -14.26 -7.73 -17.78
N THR A 100 -14.67 -6.47 -17.76
CA THR A 100 -15.99 -6.06 -17.26
C THR A 100 -16.57 -4.99 -18.17
N ARG A 101 -17.84 -4.64 -17.98
CA ARG A 101 -18.49 -3.53 -18.68
C ARG A 101 -18.74 -2.36 -17.74
N ALA A 102 -18.47 -1.14 -18.22
CA ALA A 102 -18.67 0.09 -17.49
C ALA A 102 -19.20 1.20 -18.40
N PHE A 103 -19.88 2.19 -17.83
CA PHE A 103 -20.33 3.36 -18.57
C PHE A 103 -19.14 4.30 -18.84
N LYS A 104 -18.93 4.64 -20.11
CA LYS A 104 -17.90 5.60 -20.54
C LYS A 104 -18.35 7.01 -20.16
N VAL A 105 -17.44 7.79 -19.57
CA VAL A 105 -17.73 9.21 -19.26
C VAL A 105 -17.92 9.98 -20.57
N ASP A 106 -19.00 10.76 -20.67
CA ASP A 106 -19.25 11.64 -21.81
C ASP A 106 -18.37 12.89 -21.72
N GLU A 107 -17.42 13.03 -22.63
CA GLU A 107 -16.47 14.15 -22.66
C GLU A 107 -17.14 15.49 -23.01
N ASN A 108 -18.25 15.47 -23.75
CA ASN A 108 -18.98 16.67 -24.14
C ASN A 108 -20.01 17.10 -23.09
N ASN A 109 -20.47 16.17 -22.26
CA ASN A 109 -21.41 16.46 -21.18
C ASN A 109 -21.07 15.67 -19.90
N SER A 110 -20.17 16.25 -19.09
CA SER A 110 -19.72 15.65 -17.83
C SER A 110 -20.80 15.47 -16.76
N LYS A 111 -21.97 16.10 -16.93
CA LYS A 111 -23.12 15.95 -16.02
C LYS A 111 -24.10 14.86 -16.46
N LYS A 112 -23.91 14.27 -17.64
CA LYS A 112 -24.77 13.21 -18.14
C LYS A 112 -24.73 12.02 -17.18
N PRO A 113 -25.88 11.49 -16.76
CA PRO A 113 -25.91 10.41 -15.79
C PRO A 113 -25.39 9.10 -16.44
N PRO A 114 -24.70 8.22 -15.69
CA PRO A 114 -24.05 7.05 -16.26
C PRO A 114 -24.97 6.14 -17.08
N ASN A 115 -26.24 5.98 -16.68
CA ASN A 115 -27.22 5.14 -17.37
C ASN A 115 -27.60 5.63 -18.79
N GLU A 116 -27.27 6.87 -19.13
CA GLU A 116 -27.47 7.46 -20.47
C GLU A 116 -26.16 7.51 -21.28
N CYS A 117 -25.06 7.03 -20.71
CA CYS A 117 -23.76 6.97 -21.36
C CYS A 117 -23.56 5.65 -22.12
N GLU A 118 -22.58 5.65 -23.02
CA GLU A 118 -22.17 4.45 -23.76
C GLU A 118 -21.66 3.36 -22.80
N TYR A 119 -22.11 2.11 -22.97
CA TYR A 119 -21.70 0.99 -22.11
C TYR A 119 -20.66 0.10 -22.80
N VAL A 120 -19.39 0.21 -22.37
CA VAL A 120 -18.22 -0.34 -23.08
C VAL A 120 -17.51 -1.44 -22.30
N ASP A 121 -16.81 -2.32 -23.02
CA ASP A 121 -15.90 -3.32 -22.44
C ASP A 121 -14.62 -2.65 -21.94
N ILE A 122 -14.22 -2.94 -20.70
CA ILE A 122 -12.98 -2.44 -20.08
C ILE A 122 -12.20 -3.56 -19.40
N TRP A 123 -10.90 -3.36 -19.22
CA TRP A 123 -10.10 -4.12 -18.27
C TRP A 123 -10.15 -3.43 -16.91
N LYS A 124 -10.76 -4.08 -15.92
CA LYS A 124 -10.74 -3.64 -14.53
C LYS A 124 -9.56 -4.29 -13.82
N LEU A 125 -8.65 -3.45 -13.36
CA LEU A 125 -7.51 -3.84 -12.53
C LEU A 125 -7.84 -3.43 -11.11
N GLU A 126 -7.80 -4.38 -10.18
CA GLU A 126 -8.15 -4.13 -8.79
C GLU A 126 -7.17 -4.87 -7.88
N GLU A 127 -6.54 -4.15 -6.97
CA GLU A 127 -5.77 -4.76 -5.88
C GLU A 127 -6.76 -5.43 -4.91
N LYS A 128 -6.39 -6.59 -4.39
CA LYS A 128 -7.22 -7.41 -3.52
C LYS A 128 -6.42 -7.86 -2.31
N GLN A 129 -7.16 -7.97 -1.21
CA GLN A 129 -6.75 -8.50 0.10
C GLN A 129 -6.07 -7.51 1.03
N THR A 130 -5.65 -6.31 0.63
CA THR A 130 -5.03 -5.35 1.57
C THR A 130 -5.90 -5.08 2.80
N ASP A 131 -7.16 -4.69 2.64
CA ASP A 131 -8.06 -4.41 3.78
C ASP A 131 -8.27 -5.64 4.68
N VAL A 132 -8.45 -6.81 4.07
CA VAL A 132 -8.69 -8.08 4.79
C VAL A 132 -7.44 -8.49 5.56
N ASN A 133 -6.27 -8.42 4.93
CA ASN A 133 -5.01 -8.77 5.56
C ASN A 133 -4.69 -7.79 6.69
N ILE A 134 -4.90 -6.48 6.51
CA ILE A 134 -4.73 -5.50 7.59
C ILE A 134 -5.62 -5.87 8.78
N ALA A 135 -6.90 -6.18 8.57
CA ALA A 135 -7.81 -6.54 9.64
C ALA A 135 -7.40 -7.85 10.36
N VAL A 136 -7.04 -8.88 9.59
CA VAL A 136 -6.62 -10.19 10.14
C VAL A 136 -5.32 -10.06 10.91
N GLU A 137 -4.31 -9.39 10.35
CA GLU A 137 -3.02 -9.19 11.00
C GLU A 137 -3.12 -8.31 12.25
N SER A 138 -3.99 -7.29 12.22
CA SER A 138 -4.25 -6.45 13.40
C SER A 138 -4.85 -7.26 14.54
N LEU A 139 -5.82 -8.13 14.22
CA LEU A 139 -6.45 -8.99 15.22
C LEU A 139 -5.48 -10.05 15.73
N PHE A 140 -4.70 -10.66 14.83
CA PHE A 140 -3.71 -11.66 15.17
C PHE A 140 -2.66 -11.09 16.13
N ASP A 141 -2.08 -9.94 15.81
CA ASP A 141 -1.06 -9.30 16.65
C ASP A 141 -1.59 -9.02 18.05
N VAL A 142 -2.85 -8.57 18.20
CA VAL A 142 -3.47 -8.36 19.51
C VAL A 142 -3.67 -9.67 20.27
N MET A 143 -4.09 -10.74 19.60
CA MET A 143 -4.39 -12.03 20.22
C MET A 143 -3.12 -12.79 20.65
N THR A 144 -2.00 -12.57 19.96
CA THR A 144 -0.71 -13.21 20.26
C THR A 144 0.26 -12.32 21.03
N ASP A 145 -0.16 -11.12 21.42
CA ASP A 145 0.68 -10.27 22.25
C ASP A 145 0.66 -10.79 23.69
N ASP A 146 1.70 -11.54 24.08
CA ASP A 146 1.87 -12.10 25.43
C ASP A 146 2.17 -11.05 26.52
N SER A 147 1.93 -9.76 26.25
CA SER A 147 2.22 -8.64 27.15
C SER A 147 1.20 -8.46 28.27
#